data_AF-A0A846LV00-F1
#
_entry.id   AF-A0A846LV00-F1
#
_cell.length_a   1.000
_cell.length_b   1.000
_cell.length_c   1.000
_cell.angle_alpha   90.00
_cell.angle_beta   90.00
_cell.angle_gamma   90.00
#
_symmetry.space_group_name_H-M   'P 1'
#
loop_
_entity.id
_entity.type
_entity.pdbx_description
1 polymer ?
#
loop_
_entity_poly.entity_id
_entity_poly.type
_entity_poly.pdbx_seq_one_letter_code
_entity_poly.pdbx_strand_id
1 'polypeptide(L)'
;MVESTRARSDEPQSDPRKTDALSAGPVPVGTPTVRSAFDEDHPPSAELISDCVHCGFCLPTCPTYTLWGEEMDSPRGRIDLMKAGLQGAPLSDTMVQHFDACLGCMACVTACPSGVQYDKLIEATRVQVERHHTRSPGDRAMRAAIFALFPYKKRLRALRGPLRAYQASGLPKVVRGSGLLDRLAPKLAAMEGLAPVLEKREKLPERVPATGTRRAVVGMLTGCVQGEFFPGVNAATARVLAAEGCDVIIPRKQGCCGALSVHNGRQEEAESFARATVDAFEAAGVDTVVVNAAGCGSSMKEYADVLADDPDYADRAKAFSAKVRDVSEFLAELGSVAPRHPLEVTVAYHDACHLGHAQGIRSQPRSLLREIPGLQLREIAEAEVCCGSAGIWNVLNPEPARELGDRKARNIAGTGAELLVTANPGCLMQVSSSLERQGTRIGLAHTIEVIDASIRGLPVTTLGPQH
;
A
#
# COMPACT_ATOMS: atom_id res chain seq x y z
N MET A 1 -72.07 -21.70 -83.84
CA MET A 1 -72.63 -22.43 -82.68
C MET A 1 -71.93 -21.91 -81.43
N VAL A 2 -72.70 -21.30 -80.53
CA VAL A 2 -72.61 -21.30 -79.05
C VAL A 2 -71.24 -20.93 -78.44
N GLU A 3 -71.02 -19.65 -78.08
CA GLU A 3 -71.14 -19.02 -76.72
C GLU A 3 -69.85 -19.07 -75.88
N SER A 4 -69.37 -17.92 -75.37
CA SER A 4 -69.68 -17.45 -74.00
C SER A 4 -68.80 -16.26 -73.53
N THR A 5 -69.46 -15.16 -73.16
CA THR A 5 -69.19 -14.17 -72.07
C THR A 5 -67.84 -13.43 -71.94
N ARG A 6 -67.77 -12.09 -72.15
CA ARG A 6 -68.03 -10.94 -71.21
C ARG A 6 -66.99 -10.84 -70.06
N ALA A 7 -66.42 -9.69 -69.65
CA ALA A 7 -66.82 -8.28 -69.70
C ALA A 7 -65.61 -7.32 -69.52
N ARG A 8 -65.78 -6.05 -69.93
CA ARG A 8 -64.95 -4.88 -69.57
C ARG A 8 -65.35 -4.32 -68.20
N SER A 9 -64.41 -3.68 -67.49
CA SER A 9 -64.71 -2.57 -66.58
C SER A 9 -63.47 -1.74 -66.27
N ASP A 10 -63.73 -0.43 -66.19
CA ASP A 10 -62.82 0.72 -66.18
C ASP A 10 -62.11 0.99 -64.83
N GLU A 11 -61.16 1.93 -64.92
CA GLU A 11 -60.24 2.50 -63.92
C GLU A 11 -60.85 2.91 -62.55
N PRO A 12 -60.03 2.89 -61.48
CA PRO A 12 -60.19 3.80 -60.36
C PRO A 12 -59.15 4.95 -60.41
N GLN A 13 -59.65 6.18 -60.33
CA GLN A 13 -58.87 7.40 -60.05
C GLN A 13 -58.09 7.27 -58.73
N SER A 14 -56.79 7.57 -58.76
CA SER A 14 -55.93 7.63 -57.57
C SER A 14 -55.67 9.08 -57.12
N ASP A 15 -55.83 9.27 -55.81
CA ASP A 15 -55.74 10.48 -54.98
C ASP A 15 -54.34 11.14 -54.98
N PRO A 16 -54.21 12.48 -55.18
CA PRO A 16 -52.91 13.16 -55.26
C PRO A 16 -52.34 13.56 -53.88
N ARG A 17 -52.46 12.70 -52.86
CA ARG A 17 -51.88 12.95 -51.53
C ARG A 17 -51.20 11.71 -50.92
N LYS A 18 -50.14 11.24 -51.56
CA LYS A 18 -49.10 10.41 -50.92
C LYS A 18 -47.73 10.71 -51.55
N THR A 19 -47.19 11.88 -51.25
CA THR A 19 -45.76 12.16 -51.37
C THR A 19 -45.12 11.96 -50.00
N ASP A 20 -43.90 11.41 -50.02
CA ASP A 20 -42.91 11.38 -48.94
C ASP A 20 -43.10 10.36 -47.82
N ALA A 21 -42.79 9.10 -48.12
CA ALA A 21 -42.06 8.24 -47.18
C ALA A 21 -41.62 6.98 -47.94
N LEU A 22 -40.34 6.88 -48.31
CA LEU A 22 -39.56 5.64 -48.45
C LEU A 22 -38.25 5.95 -49.21
N SER A 23 -37.31 6.59 -48.51
CA SER A 23 -35.88 6.60 -48.87
C SER A 23 -35.06 6.87 -47.60
N ALA A 24 -35.22 6.03 -46.58
CA ALA A 24 -34.23 5.96 -45.51
C ALA A 24 -33.18 4.94 -45.96
N GLY A 25 -32.02 5.43 -46.40
CA GLY A 25 -30.83 4.59 -46.56
C GLY A 25 -30.48 3.91 -45.23
N PRO A 26 -29.61 2.88 -45.24
CA PRO A 26 -29.20 2.20 -44.01
C PRO A 26 -28.67 3.25 -43.03
N VAL A 27 -29.35 3.36 -41.88
CA VAL A 27 -28.88 4.16 -40.75
C VAL A 27 -27.49 3.65 -40.43
N PRO A 28 -26.43 4.49 -40.48
CA PRO A 28 -25.13 4.05 -40.03
C PRO A 28 -25.28 3.69 -38.56
N VAL A 29 -25.28 2.39 -38.28
CA VAL A 29 -25.11 1.89 -36.92
C VAL A 29 -23.70 2.29 -36.56
N GLY A 30 -23.56 3.46 -35.94
CA GLY A 30 -22.29 3.88 -35.37
C GLY A 30 -21.83 2.73 -34.50
N THR A 31 -20.72 2.10 -34.87
CA THR A 31 -20.04 1.17 -33.98
C THR A 31 -19.84 1.97 -32.70
N PRO A 32 -20.39 1.54 -31.54
CA PRO A 32 -20.08 2.22 -30.30
C PRO A 32 -18.56 2.27 -30.26
N THR A 33 -18.00 3.48 -30.22
CA THR A 33 -16.56 3.66 -30.07
C THR A 33 -16.23 3.06 -28.72
N VAL A 34 -15.87 1.78 -28.71
CA VAL A 34 -15.43 1.07 -27.51
C VAL A 34 -14.15 1.79 -27.12
N ARG A 35 -14.24 2.61 -26.09
CA ARG A 35 -13.09 3.35 -25.58
C ARG A 35 -12.06 2.30 -25.15
N SER A 36 -10.84 2.42 -25.68
CA SER A 36 -9.69 1.63 -25.25
C SER A 36 -9.58 1.66 -23.72
N ALA A 37 -9.10 0.58 -23.10
CA ALA A 37 -8.92 0.54 -21.66
C ALA A 37 -7.98 1.63 -21.14
N PHE A 38 -6.99 2.01 -21.95
CA PHE A 38 -5.94 2.95 -21.58
C PHE A 38 -5.88 4.11 -22.58
N ASP A 39 -5.69 5.32 -22.05
CA ASP A 39 -5.40 6.51 -22.86
C ASP A 39 -3.90 6.63 -23.17
N GLU A 40 -3.52 7.67 -23.92
CA GLU A 40 -2.12 7.94 -24.29
C GLU A 40 -1.28 8.52 -23.15
N ASP A 41 -1.91 8.97 -22.06
CA ASP A 41 -1.23 9.61 -20.94
C ASP A 41 -0.73 8.55 -19.96
N HIS A 42 0.52 8.11 -20.10
CA HIS A 42 1.14 7.09 -19.25
C HIS A 42 0.35 5.76 -19.18
N PRO A 43 0.05 5.09 -20.30
CA PRO A 43 -0.45 3.72 -20.27
C PRO A 43 0.62 2.76 -19.70
N PRO A 44 0.25 1.56 -19.22
CA PRO A 44 1.23 0.55 -18.84
C PRO A 44 2.16 0.24 -20.02
N SER A 45 3.48 0.25 -19.78
CA SER A 45 4.50 0.16 -20.83
C SER A 45 4.42 -1.16 -21.60
N ALA A 46 4.28 -1.07 -22.93
CA ALA A 46 4.30 -2.22 -23.83
C ALA A 46 5.64 -2.98 -23.78
N GLU A 47 6.75 -2.25 -23.59
CA GLU A 47 8.09 -2.82 -23.46
C GLU A 47 8.18 -3.69 -22.20
N LEU A 48 7.78 -3.16 -21.04
CA LEU A 48 7.79 -3.89 -19.77
C LEU A 48 6.81 -5.09 -19.77
N ILE A 49 5.68 -4.97 -20.48
CA ILE A 49 4.75 -6.10 -20.70
C ILE A 49 5.43 -7.22 -21.49
N SER A 50 6.25 -6.87 -22.49
CA SER A 50 6.91 -7.85 -23.36
C SER A 50 8.00 -8.67 -22.68
N ASP A 51 8.53 -8.20 -21.55
CA ASP A 51 9.47 -8.94 -20.71
C ASP A 51 8.84 -10.21 -20.09
N CYS A 52 7.51 -10.26 -19.99
CA CYS A 52 6.80 -11.41 -19.45
C CYS A 52 6.74 -12.57 -20.44
N VAL A 53 7.44 -13.66 -20.12
CA VAL A 53 7.45 -14.91 -20.91
C VAL A 53 6.41 -15.95 -20.43
N HIS A 54 5.49 -15.57 -19.53
CA HIS A 54 4.43 -16.43 -18.99
C HIS A 54 4.89 -17.73 -18.31
N CYS A 55 6.12 -17.78 -17.77
CA CYS A 55 6.72 -18.97 -17.16
C CYS A 55 6.08 -19.43 -15.83
N GLY A 56 5.37 -18.55 -15.11
CA GLY A 56 4.63 -18.92 -13.89
C GLY A 56 5.40 -18.86 -12.56
N PHE A 57 6.67 -18.43 -12.54
CA PHE A 57 7.43 -18.27 -11.27
C PHE A 57 6.80 -17.27 -10.29
N CYS A 58 5.99 -16.34 -10.80
CA CYS A 58 5.26 -15.37 -9.99
C CYS A 58 4.05 -15.96 -9.25
N LEU A 59 3.57 -17.14 -9.64
CA LEU A 59 2.33 -17.75 -9.11
C LEU A 59 2.44 -18.12 -7.62
N PRO A 60 3.43 -18.92 -7.16
CA PRO A 60 3.48 -19.35 -5.75
C PRO A 60 3.75 -18.21 -4.76
N THR A 61 4.25 -17.06 -5.23
CA THR A 61 4.51 -15.88 -4.38
C THR A 61 3.36 -14.86 -4.40
N CYS A 62 2.44 -14.96 -5.36
CA CYS A 62 1.35 -14.00 -5.48
C CYS A 62 0.23 -14.30 -4.47
N PRO A 63 -0.05 -13.41 -3.50
CA PRO A 63 -1.04 -13.67 -2.46
C PRO A 63 -2.44 -13.94 -3.02
N THR A 64 -2.91 -13.19 -4.02
CA THR A 64 -4.26 -13.38 -4.57
C THR A 64 -4.39 -14.65 -5.41
N TYR A 65 -3.37 -15.00 -6.20
CA TYR A 65 -3.35 -16.32 -6.86
C TYR A 65 -3.37 -17.46 -5.85
N THR A 66 -2.59 -17.37 -4.76
CA THR A 66 -2.57 -18.44 -3.74
C THR A 66 -3.87 -18.57 -2.94
N LEU A 67 -4.69 -17.51 -2.89
CA LEU A 67 -6.01 -17.54 -2.27
C LEU A 67 -7.05 -18.18 -3.19
N TRP A 68 -7.08 -17.81 -4.46
CA TRP A 68 -8.22 -18.11 -5.33
C TRP A 68 -7.91 -19.10 -6.46
N GLY A 69 -6.63 -19.32 -6.79
CA GLY A 69 -6.22 -20.14 -7.93
C GLY A 69 -6.60 -19.54 -9.30
N GLU A 70 -7.06 -18.29 -9.32
CA GLU A 70 -7.47 -17.58 -10.53
C GLU A 70 -6.27 -16.96 -11.24
N GLU A 71 -6.04 -17.36 -12.48
CA GLU A 71 -4.90 -16.94 -13.29
C GLU A 71 -4.89 -15.43 -13.50
N MET A 72 -6.06 -14.83 -13.74
CA MET A 72 -6.20 -13.38 -13.92
C MET A 72 -5.92 -12.59 -12.65
N ASP A 73 -5.91 -13.26 -11.48
CA ASP A 73 -5.46 -12.72 -10.22
C ASP A 73 -3.98 -12.98 -9.90
N SER A 74 -3.21 -13.48 -10.87
CA SER A 74 -1.76 -13.51 -10.82
C SER A 74 -1.12 -12.26 -11.44
N PRO A 75 0.19 -12.04 -11.27
CA PRO A 75 0.91 -10.97 -11.95
C PRO A 75 0.92 -11.17 -13.47
N ARG A 76 1.18 -12.40 -13.96
CA ARG A 76 1.23 -12.67 -15.41
C ARG A 76 -0.16 -12.58 -16.06
N GLY A 77 -1.22 -13.03 -15.39
CA GLY A 77 -2.59 -12.85 -15.89
C GLY A 77 -3.01 -11.38 -15.94
N ARG A 78 -2.59 -10.56 -14.97
CA ARG A 78 -2.80 -9.10 -15.04
C ARG A 78 -1.99 -8.45 -16.16
N ILE A 79 -0.78 -8.92 -16.44
CA ILE A 79 -0.01 -8.49 -17.60
C ILE A 79 -0.76 -8.83 -18.90
N ASP A 80 -1.39 -10.00 -19.00
CA ASP A 80 -2.25 -10.35 -20.14
C ASP A 80 -3.44 -9.39 -20.28
N LEU A 81 -4.08 -8.99 -19.17
CA LEU A 81 -5.14 -7.96 -19.19
C LEU A 81 -4.62 -6.61 -19.67
N MET A 82 -3.44 -6.20 -19.20
CA MET A 82 -2.80 -4.96 -19.66
C MET A 82 -2.50 -5.03 -21.16
N LYS A 83 -1.99 -6.16 -21.65
CA LYS A 83 -1.75 -6.38 -23.08
C LYS A 83 -3.04 -6.29 -23.89
N ALA A 84 -4.11 -6.93 -23.43
CA ALA A 84 -5.42 -6.85 -24.08
C ALA A 84 -5.95 -5.40 -24.10
N GLY A 85 -5.79 -4.67 -22.99
CA GLY A 85 -6.16 -3.26 -22.89
C GLY A 85 -5.41 -2.37 -23.90
N LEU A 86 -4.09 -2.56 -24.05
CA LEU A 86 -3.29 -1.87 -25.06
C LEU A 86 -3.70 -2.23 -26.50
N GLN A 87 -4.25 -3.42 -26.71
CA GLN A 87 -4.77 -3.88 -28.00
C GLN A 87 -6.21 -3.43 -28.28
N GLY A 88 -6.77 -2.56 -27.44
CA GLY A 88 -8.09 -1.96 -27.62
C GLY A 88 -9.24 -2.69 -26.93
N ALA A 89 -8.95 -3.68 -26.08
CA ALA A 89 -10.00 -4.23 -25.21
C ALA A 89 -10.51 -3.14 -24.25
N PRO A 90 -11.83 -3.06 -23.99
CA PRO A 90 -12.37 -2.10 -23.04
C PRO A 90 -11.99 -2.44 -21.60
N LEU A 91 -11.88 -1.41 -20.76
CA LEU A 91 -11.71 -1.56 -19.32
C LEU A 91 -13.02 -2.01 -18.66
N SER A 92 -13.28 -3.32 -18.69
CA SER A 92 -14.49 -3.92 -18.10
C SER A 92 -14.43 -3.97 -16.57
N ASP A 93 -15.60 -4.12 -15.93
CA ASP A 93 -15.68 -4.29 -14.47
C ASP A 93 -14.86 -5.49 -13.98
N THR A 94 -14.87 -6.61 -14.72
CA THR A 94 -14.08 -7.80 -14.41
C THR A 94 -12.58 -7.53 -14.50
N MET A 95 -12.14 -6.82 -15.55
CA MET A 95 -10.73 -6.44 -15.68
C MET A 95 -10.26 -5.58 -14.51
N VAL A 96 -11.10 -4.62 -14.10
CA VAL A 96 -10.83 -3.74 -12.94
C VAL A 96 -10.80 -4.53 -11.64
N GLN A 97 -11.69 -5.49 -11.43
CA GLN A 97 -11.68 -6.35 -10.24
C GLN A 97 -10.34 -7.05 -10.07
N HIS A 98 -9.76 -7.60 -11.14
CA HIS A 98 -8.44 -8.23 -11.06
C HIS A 98 -7.34 -7.22 -10.70
N PHE A 99 -7.35 -6.01 -11.24
CA PHE A 99 -6.35 -4.98 -10.88
C PHE A 99 -6.51 -4.48 -9.43
N ASP A 100 -7.75 -4.26 -8.97
CA ASP A 100 -8.07 -3.83 -7.60
C ASP A 100 -7.80 -4.94 -6.58
N ALA A 101 -7.85 -6.21 -6.98
CA ALA A 101 -7.46 -7.34 -6.14
C ALA A 101 -5.95 -7.37 -5.85
N CYS A 102 -5.09 -6.81 -6.70
CA CYS A 102 -3.65 -6.81 -6.46
C CYS A 102 -3.30 -6.08 -5.14
N LEU A 103 -2.42 -6.65 -4.32
CA LEU A 103 -1.98 -6.00 -3.09
C LEU A 103 -0.82 -5.01 -3.31
N GLY A 104 -0.16 -5.03 -4.47
CA GLY A 104 1.04 -4.22 -4.72
C GLY A 104 2.21 -4.56 -3.79
N CYS A 105 2.38 -5.84 -3.41
CA CYS A 105 3.45 -6.28 -2.51
C CYS A 105 4.81 -6.48 -3.21
N MET A 106 4.83 -6.50 -4.53
CA MET A 106 6.03 -6.67 -5.37
C MET A 106 6.82 -7.96 -5.17
N ALA A 107 6.25 -8.95 -4.47
CA ALA A 107 6.87 -10.27 -4.32
C ALA A 107 7.14 -10.95 -5.67
N CYS A 108 6.26 -10.68 -6.64
CA CYS A 108 6.41 -11.13 -8.02
C CYS A 108 7.58 -10.51 -8.77
N VAL A 109 7.98 -9.27 -8.46
CA VAL A 109 9.13 -8.60 -9.09
C VAL A 109 10.41 -9.34 -8.70
N THR A 110 10.60 -9.59 -7.40
CA THR A 110 11.78 -10.32 -6.92
C THR A 110 11.80 -11.79 -7.32
N ALA A 111 10.64 -12.41 -7.53
CA ALA A 111 10.56 -13.81 -7.95
C ALA A 111 10.72 -13.99 -9.47
N CYS A 112 10.66 -12.93 -10.26
CA CYS A 112 10.64 -13.04 -11.72
C CYS A 112 12.06 -13.21 -12.28
N PRO A 113 12.40 -14.35 -12.90
CA PRO A 113 13.72 -14.54 -13.51
C PRO A 113 13.94 -13.64 -14.73
N SER A 114 12.87 -13.17 -15.36
CA SER A 114 12.92 -12.25 -16.50
C SER A 114 13.09 -10.78 -16.08
N GLY A 115 13.01 -10.47 -14.77
CA GLY A 115 13.18 -9.10 -14.29
C GLY A 115 12.02 -8.15 -14.63
N VAL A 116 10.81 -8.68 -14.85
CA VAL A 116 9.63 -7.86 -15.16
C VAL A 116 9.38 -6.84 -14.05
N GLN A 117 9.37 -5.56 -14.41
CA GLN A 117 9.08 -4.43 -13.52
C GLN A 117 7.55 -4.27 -13.31
N TYR A 118 6.96 -5.28 -12.67
CA TYR A 118 5.51 -5.35 -12.47
C TYR A 118 4.98 -4.20 -11.59
N ASP A 119 5.81 -3.68 -10.68
CA ASP A 119 5.55 -2.47 -9.89
C ASP A 119 5.16 -1.28 -10.76
N LYS A 120 5.96 -0.95 -11.79
CA LYS A 120 5.66 0.13 -12.74
C LYS A 120 4.38 -0.14 -13.53
N LEU A 121 4.18 -1.39 -13.93
CA LEU A 121 3.00 -1.80 -14.70
C LEU A 121 1.70 -1.62 -13.92
N ILE A 122 1.63 -2.13 -12.67
CA ILE A 122 0.40 -2.05 -11.88
C ILE A 122 0.10 -0.62 -11.43
N GLU A 123 1.12 0.19 -11.13
CA GLU A 123 0.91 1.58 -10.73
C GLU A 123 0.39 2.44 -11.88
N ALA A 124 0.99 2.34 -13.08
CA ALA A 124 0.46 3.00 -14.28
C ALA A 124 -0.96 2.54 -14.61
N THR A 125 -1.23 1.22 -14.50
CA THR A 125 -2.57 0.67 -14.75
C THR A 125 -3.61 1.22 -13.76
N ARG A 126 -3.26 1.40 -12.49
CA ARG A 126 -4.20 1.94 -11.48
C ARG A 126 -4.60 3.39 -11.75
N VAL A 127 -3.69 4.21 -12.27
CA VAL A 127 -4.01 5.56 -12.72
C VAL A 127 -5.08 5.53 -13.82
N GLN A 128 -4.88 4.67 -14.82
CA GLN A 128 -5.86 4.46 -15.89
C GLN A 128 -7.22 3.98 -15.34
N VAL A 129 -7.21 3.07 -14.37
CA VAL A 129 -8.43 2.60 -13.71
C VAL A 129 -9.14 3.75 -12.98
N GLU A 130 -8.45 4.57 -12.19
CA GLU A 130 -9.09 5.71 -11.52
C GLU A 130 -9.63 6.76 -12.50
N ARG A 131 -9.03 6.93 -13.69
CA ARG A 131 -9.52 7.87 -14.72
C ARG A 131 -10.71 7.36 -15.53
N HIS A 132 -10.72 6.06 -15.87
CA HIS A 132 -11.66 5.53 -16.86
C HIS A 132 -12.74 4.61 -16.29
N HIS A 133 -12.59 4.11 -15.06
CA HIS A 133 -13.59 3.25 -14.42
C HIS A 133 -14.51 4.03 -13.47
N THR A 134 -15.82 3.84 -13.63
CA THR A 134 -16.79 4.39 -12.69
C THR A 134 -17.14 3.37 -11.61
N ARG A 135 -16.56 3.55 -10.42
CA ARG A 135 -16.85 2.74 -9.24
C ARG A 135 -18.27 2.97 -8.72
N SER A 136 -18.81 1.97 -8.01
CA SER A 136 -20.12 2.09 -7.35
C SER A 136 -20.18 3.26 -6.36
N PRO A 137 -21.36 3.88 -6.13
CA PRO A 137 -21.47 5.04 -5.23
C PRO A 137 -20.94 4.79 -3.81
N GLY A 138 -21.18 3.59 -3.27
CA GLY A 138 -20.70 3.20 -1.95
C GLY A 138 -19.18 3.08 -1.88
N ASP A 139 -18.55 2.51 -2.92
CA ASP A 139 -17.09 2.39 -2.96
C ASP A 139 -16.42 3.77 -3.15
N ARG A 140 -17.00 4.63 -4.01
CA ARG A 140 -16.57 6.02 -4.16
C ARG A 140 -16.64 6.80 -2.84
N ALA A 141 -17.74 6.67 -2.10
CA ALA A 141 -17.91 7.34 -0.81
C ALA A 141 -16.89 6.84 0.23
N MET A 142 -16.66 5.52 0.30
CA MET A 142 -15.67 4.92 1.19
C MET A 142 -14.24 5.39 0.86
N ARG A 143 -13.82 5.28 -0.41
CA ARG A 143 -12.51 5.77 -0.86
C ARG A 143 -12.36 7.25 -0.59
N ALA A 144 -13.36 8.08 -0.90
CA ALA A 144 -13.33 9.51 -0.62
C ALA A 144 -13.13 9.79 0.87
N ALA A 145 -13.81 9.07 1.76
CA ALA A 145 -13.62 9.21 3.21
C ALA A 145 -12.21 8.80 3.67
N ILE A 146 -11.70 7.66 3.17
CA ILE A 146 -10.35 7.15 3.45
C ILE A 146 -9.30 8.18 3.04
N PHE A 147 -9.33 8.66 1.78
CA PHE A 147 -8.35 9.61 1.26
C PHE A 147 -8.52 11.01 1.85
N ALA A 148 -9.73 11.39 2.29
CA ALA A 148 -9.92 12.61 3.07
C ALA A 148 -9.36 12.49 4.50
N LEU A 149 -9.08 11.29 5.03
CA LEU A 149 -8.67 11.12 6.42
C LEU A 149 -7.18 10.76 6.56
N PHE A 150 -6.76 9.63 6.00
CA PHE A 150 -5.48 8.99 6.32
C PHE A 150 -4.23 9.78 5.90
N PRO A 151 -4.19 10.45 4.73
CA PRO A 151 -3.06 11.29 4.36
C PRO A 151 -2.91 12.53 5.26
N TYR A 152 -3.97 12.96 5.94
CA TYR A 152 -4.02 14.24 6.63
C TYR A 152 -3.78 14.09 8.13
N LYS A 153 -2.52 14.23 8.56
CA LYS A 153 -2.06 14.12 9.96
C LYS A 153 -2.91 14.92 10.97
N LYS A 154 -3.34 16.14 10.63
CA LYS A 154 -4.19 16.96 11.50
C LYS A 154 -5.57 16.35 11.73
N ARG A 155 -6.14 15.69 10.71
CA ARG A 155 -7.44 15.00 10.78
C ARG A 155 -7.32 13.71 11.59
N LEU A 156 -6.27 12.92 11.36
CA LEU A 156 -5.95 11.76 12.20
C LEU A 156 -5.76 12.13 13.67
N ARG A 157 -5.08 13.25 13.95
CA ARG A 157 -4.91 13.75 15.31
C ARG A 157 -6.24 14.07 15.99
N ALA A 158 -7.17 14.70 15.28
CA ALA A 158 -8.50 15.00 15.81
C ALA A 158 -9.28 13.70 16.11
N LEU A 159 -9.11 12.65 15.31
CA LEU A 159 -9.78 11.35 15.49
C LEU A 159 -9.32 10.59 16.75
N ARG A 160 -8.09 10.85 17.24
CA ARG A 160 -7.55 10.16 18.43
C ARG A 160 -8.40 10.36 19.69
N GLY A 161 -9.03 11.52 19.86
CA GLY A 161 -9.87 11.82 21.04
C GLY A 161 -11.11 10.91 21.11
N PRO A 162 -11.99 10.96 20.09
CA PRO A 162 -13.14 10.05 19.99
C PRO A 162 -12.74 8.57 20.05
N LEU A 163 -11.66 8.17 19.35
CA LEU A 163 -11.20 6.79 19.36
C LEU A 163 -10.75 6.34 20.77
N ARG A 164 -10.09 7.21 21.54
CA ARG A 164 -9.72 6.93 22.92
C ARG A 164 -10.94 6.78 23.82
N ALA A 165 -11.95 7.63 23.66
CA ALA A 165 -13.21 7.51 24.39
C ALA A 165 -13.94 6.20 24.06
N TYR A 166 -13.95 5.83 22.77
CA TYR A 166 -14.49 4.55 22.30
C TYR A 166 -13.75 3.35 22.94
N GLN A 167 -12.42 3.33 22.87
CA GLN A 167 -11.59 2.27 23.48
C GLN A 167 -11.78 2.16 25.00
N ALA A 168 -11.87 3.29 25.71
CA ALA A 168 -12.06 3.34 27.16
C ALA A 168 -13.47 2.92 27.62
N SER A 169 -14.49 3.03 26.75
CA SER A 169 -15.88 2.73 27.09
C SER A 169 -16.19 1.23 27.23
N GLY A 170 -15.30 0.34 26.79
CA GLY A 170 -15.56 -1.09 26.70
C GLY A 170 -16.49 -1.51 25.54
N LEU A 171 -17.06 -0.55 24.80
CA LEU A 171 -17.85 -0.79 23.58
C LEU A 171 -17.15 -1.66 22.53
N PRO A 172 -15.82 -1.61 22.31
CA PRO A 172 -15.16 -2.50 21.35
C PRO A 172 -15.46 -3.98 21.61
N LYS A 173 -15.48 -4.41 22.87
CA LYS A 173 -15.77 -5.82 23.23
C LYS A 173 -17.20 -6.20 22.87
N VAL A 174 -18.15 -5.28 23.05
CA VAL A 174 -19.57 -5.50 22.73
C VAL A 174 -19.77 -5.53 21.22
N VAL A 175 -19.20 -4.56 20.50
CA VAL A 175 -19.30 -4.46 19.04
C VAL A 175 -18.72 -5.71 18.39
N ARG A 176 -17.48 -6.08 18.75
CA ARG A 176 -16.79 -7.27 18.24
C ARG A 176 -17.48 -8.57 18.66
N GLY A 177 -17.94 -8.67 19.90
CA GLY A 177 -18.63 -9.85 20.42
C GLY A 177 -19.99 -10.10 19.78
N SER A 178 -20.66 -9.05 19.30
CA SER A 178 -21.98 -9.17 18.65
C SER A 178 -21.93 -9.76 17.24
N GLY A 179 -20.81 -9.59 16.53
CA GLY A 179 -20.66 -9.94 15.10
C GLY A 179 -21.63 -9.19 14.16
N LEU A 180 -22.41 -8.23 14.67
CA LEU A 180 -23.41 -7.52 13.88
C LEU A 180 -22.75 -6.57 12.88
N LEU A 181 -21.66 -5.91 13.29
CA LEU A 181 -20.92 -4.98 12.43
C LEU A 181 -20.27 -5.70 11.24
N ASP A 182 -19.74 -6.91 11.45
CA ASP A 182 -19.16 -7.74 10.37
C ASP A 182 -20.20 -8.09 9.31
N ARG A 183 -21.45 -8.33 9.72
CA ARG A 183 -22.55 -8.70 8.80
C ARG A 183 -23.14 -7.51 8.06
N LEU A 184 -23.30 -6.37 8.73
CA LEU A 184 -23.97 -5.20 8.17
C LEU A 184 -23.02 -4.23 7.45
N ALA A 185 -21.78 -4.10 7.94
CA ALA A 185 -20.81 -3.13 7.44
C ALA A 185 -19.37 -3.68 7.56
N PRO A 186 -19.00 -4.72 6.79
CA PRO A 186 -17.71 -5.40 6.93
C PRO A 186 -16.49 -4.47 6.76
N LYS A 187 -16.59 -3.45 5.90
CA LYS A 187 -15.53 -2.43 5.74
C LYS A 187 -15.33 -1.60 7.02
N LEU A 188 -16.42 -1.24 7.72
CA LEU A 188 -16.34 -0.53 9.00
C LEU A 188 -15.85 -1.45 10.12
N ALA A 189 -16.27 -2.72 10.12
CA ALA A 189 -15.77 -3.73 11.03
C ALA A 189 -14.25 -3.92 10.89
N ALA A 190 -13.74 -3.98 9.65
CA ALA A 190 -12.31 -4.04 9.39
C ALA A 190 -11.58 -2.79 9.94
N MET A 191 -12.09 -1.59 9.69
CA MET A 191 -11.49 -0.36 10.24
C MET A 191 -11.47 -0.35 11.77
N GLU A 192 -12.54 -0.79 12.42
CA GLU A 192 -12.62 -0.89 13.89
C GLU A 192 -11.66 -1.95 14.44
N GLY A 193 -11.63 -3.13 13.84
CA GLY A 193 -10.78 -4.25 14.25
C GLY A 193 -9.27 -4.03 14.01
N LEU A 194 -8.92 -3.10 13.12
CA LEU A 194 -7.54 -2.70 12.84
C LEU A 194 -7.09 -1.50 13.66
N ALA A 195 -7.99 -0.80 14.35
CA ALA A 195 -7.65 0.40 15.12
C ALA A 195 -6.68 0.05 16.25
N PRO A 196 -5.44 0.61 16.26
CA PRO A 196 -4.44 0.25 17.25
C PRO A 196 -4.80 0.85 18.62
N VAL A 197 -4.30 0.22 19.68
CA VAL A 197 -4.39 0.76 21.04
C VAL A 197 -3.65 2.10 21.09
N LEU A 198 -4.33 3.15 21.54
CA LEU A 198 -3.74 4.49 21.50
C LEU A 198 -2.73 4.71 22.62
N GLU A 199 -1.48 4.86 22.24
CA GLU A 199 -0.40 5.28 23.14
C GLU A 199 -0.44 6.78 23.43
N LYS A 200 0.26 7.19 24.50
CA LYS A 200 0.52 8.59 24.79
C LYS A 200 1.41 9.16 23.67
N ARG A 201 1.01 10.29 23.12
CA ARG A 201 1.80 10.96 22.08
C ARG A 201 3.10 11.52 22.68
N GLU A 202 4.21 11.23 22.01
CA GLU A 202 5.50 11.85 22.27
C GLU A 202 5.71 13.07 21.37
N LYS A 203 6.14 14.20 21.95
CA LYS A 203 6.48 15.41 21.20
C LYS A 203 7.95 15.37 20.85
N LEU A 204 8.26 15.28 19.56
CA LEU A 204 9.63 15.34 19.07
C LEU A 204 10.09 16.80 18.90
N PRO A 205 11.30 17.16 19.35
CA PRO A 205 11.90 18.45 19.03
C PRO A 205 12.24 18.52 17.53
N GLU A 206 12.58 19.70 17.01
CA GLU A 206 13.00 19.86 15.61
C GLU A 206 14.42 19.38 15.36
N ARG A 207 15.23 19.36 16.41
CA ARG A 207 16.57 18.82 16.40
C ARG A 207 16.76 17.92 17.61
N VAL A 208 17.27 16.72 17.38
CA VAL A 208 17.83 15.85 18.42
C VAL A 208 19.33 15.78 18.17
N PRO A 209 20.17 16.32 19.08
CA PRO A 209 21.60 16.35 18.86
C PRO A 209 22.21 14.95 18.94
N ALA A 210 23.30 14.73 18.20
CA ALA A 210 24.11 13.52 18.31
C ALA A 210 24.61 13.32 19.75
N THR A 211 24.68 12.07 20.19
CA THR A 211 25.34 11.67 21.43
C THR A 211 26.77 11.23 21.10
N GLY A 212 27.76 11.76 21.82
CA GLY A 212 29.17 11.50 21.55
C GLY A 212 29.67 12.21 20.29
N THR A 213 30.46 11.51 19.48
CA THR A 213 31.06 12.07 18.25
C THR A 213 30.00 12.19 17.16
N ARG A 214 29.85 13.37 16.58
CA ARG A 214 28.97 13.61 15.44
C ARG A 214 29.49 12.90 14.19
N ARG A 215 28.66 12.04 13.59
CA ARG A 215 28.98 11.21 12.43
C ARG A 215 28.16 11.56 11.19
N ALA A 216 26.93 12.03 11.35
CA ALA A 216 26.04 12.40 10.25
C ALA A 216 25.01 13.46 10.67
N VAL A 217 24.38 14.10 9.68
CA VAL A 217 23.15 14.88 9.84
C VAL A 217 22.07 14.23 8.99
N VAL A 218 20.93 13.92 9.60
CA VAL A 218 19.85 13.22 8.91
C VAL A 218 18.52 13.94 9.13
N GLY A 219 17.73 14.06 8.07
CA GLY A 219 16.32 14.43 8.17
C GLY A 219 15.49 13.20 8.50
N MET A 220 14.55 13.29 9.43
CA MET A 220 13.67 12.15 9.76
C MET A 220 12.22 12.41 9.33
N LEU A 221 11.68 11.47 8.56
CA LEU A 221 10.25 11.40 8.28
C LEU A 221 9.50 10.84 9.49
N THR A 222 8.41 11.49 9.88
CA THR A 222 7.52 11.06 10.98
C THR A 222 6.26 10.36 10.49
N GLY A 223 5.93 10.52 9.21
CA GLY A 223 4.73 9.95 8.58
C GLY A 223 3.41 10.55 9.07
N CYS A 224 2.33 10.12 8.40
CA CYS A 224 0.95 10.48 8.73
C CYS A 224 0.35 9.50 9.75
N VAL A 225 0.14 8.23 9.36
CA VAL A 225 -0.42 7.18 10.22
C VAL A 225 0.53 6.82 11.36
N GLN A 226 1.80 6.54 11.05
CA GLN A 226 2.81 6.22 12.07
C GLN A 226 2.94 7.32 13.12
N GLY A 227 3.05 8.58 12.69
CA GLY A 227 3.22 9.71 13.59
C GLY A 227 2.05 9.96 14.54
N GLU A 228 0.85 9.48 14.22
CA GLU A 228 -0.32 9.65 15.09
C GLU A 228 -0.72 8.35 15.80
N PHE A 229 -0.41 7.16 15.31
CA PHE A 229 -0.83 5.89 15.95
C PHE A 229 0.31 5.06 16.55
N PHE A 230 1.55 5.31 16.14
CA PHE A 230 2.75 4.62 16.62
C PHE A 230 3.82 5.65 17.03
N PRO A 231 3.52 6.55 18.00
CA PRO A 231 4.44 7.63 18.36
C PRO A 231 5.75 7.11 18.97
N GLY A 232 5.75 5.94 19.64
CA GLY A 232 6.94 5.29 20.20
C GLY A 232 8.01 5.02 19.14
N VAL A 233 7.60 4.56 17.96
CA VAL A 233 8.50 4.25 16.82
C VAL A 233 9.34 5.46 16.41
N ASN A 234 8.71 6.63 16.24
CA ASN A 234 9.43 7.83 15.83
C ASN A 234 10.35 8.36 16.94
N ALA A 235 9.95 8.22 18.20
CA ALA A 235 10.78 8.61 19.32
C ALA A 235 11.99 7.69 19.50
N ALA A 236 11.79 6.37 19.39
CA ALA A 236 12.85 5.38 19.34
C ALA A 236 13.79 5.64 18.16
N THR A 237 13.27 5.96 16.98
CA THR A 237 14.09 6.29 15.80
C THR A 237 15.01 7.48 16.06
N ALA A 238 14.47 8.57 16.60
CA ALA A 238 15.27 9.76 16.89
C ALA A 238 16.33 9.48 17.98
N ARG A 239 16.00 8.69 19.01
CA ARG A 239 16.94 8.28 20.07
C ARG A 239 18.05 7.37 19.55
N VAL A 240 17.71 6.35 18.76
CA VAL A 240 18.69 5.43 18.17
C VAL A 240 19.63 6.20 17.27
N LEU A 241 19.12 6.99 16.31
CA LEU A 241 19.98 7.79 15.41
C LEU A 241 20.91 8.72 16.21
N ALA A 242 20.41 9.38 17.25
CA ALA A 242 21.22 10.23 18.12
C ALA A 242 22.29 9.45 18.88
N ALA A 243 21.96 8.29 19.44
CA ALA A 243 22.89 7.39 20.12
C ALA A 243 23.98 6.87 19.18
N GLU A 244 23.66 6.68 17.90
CA GLU A 244 24.62 6.29 16.85
C GLU A 244 25.45 7.46 16.31
N GLY A 245 25.33 8.65 16.90
CA GLY A 245 26.13 9.83 16.56
C GLY A 245 25.53 10.72 15.48
N CYS A 246 24.23 10.62 15.17
CA CYS A 246 23.57 11.48 14.18
C CYS A 246 22.91 12.70 14.80
N ASP A 247 23.12 13.87 14.20
CA ASP A 247 22.24 15.02 14.41
C ASP A 247 20.93 14.78 13.63
N VAL A 248 19.83 14.59 14.33
CA VAL A 248 18.53 14.31 13.71
C VAL A 248 17.73 15.60 13.57
N ILE A 249 17.39 15.96 12.34
CA ILE A 249 16.56 17.10 11.98
C ILE A 249 15.14 16.61 11.64
N ILE A 250 14.12 17.20 12.25
CA ILE A 250 12.72 16.79 12.12
C ILE A 250 11.91 18.00 11.66
N PRO A 251 11.82 18.26 10.33
CA PRO A 251 11.17 19.46 9.81
C PRO A 251 9.69 19.51 10.21
N ARG A 252 9.20 20.66 10.71
CA ARG A 252 7.79 20.80 11.13
C ARG A 252 6.79 20.81 9.99
N LYS A 253 7.21 21.25 8.80
CA LYS A 253 6.36 21.42 7.62
C LYS A 253 6.09 20.11 6.88
N GLN A 254 6.74 19.00 7.25
CA GLN A 254 6.54 17.71 6.61
C GLN A 254 5.09 17.19 6.74
N GLY A 255 4.63 16.46 5.73
CA GLY A 255 3.27 15.94 5.60
C GLY A 255 3.20 14.43 5.36
N CYS A 256 2.21 14.01 4.56
CA CYS A 256 2.13 12.65 4.04
C CYS A 256 3.24 12.41 3.01
N CYS A 257 3.78 11.19 2.97
CA CYS A 257 4.72 10.76 1.93
C CYS A 257 4.04 10.43 0.58
N GLY A 258 2.70 10.48 0.49
CA GLY A 258 1.97 10.21 -0.76
C GLY A 258 1.81 8.73 -1.14
N ALA A 259 2.48 7.79 -0.44
CA ALA A 259 2.47 6.36 -0.76
C ALA A 259 1.07 5.77 -0.96
N LEU A 260 0.11 6.13 -0.10
CA LEU A 260 -1.26 5.64 -0.23
C LEU A 260 -1.93 6.08 -1.55
N SER A 261 -1.65 7.31 -2.00
CA SER A 261 -2.20 7.87 -3.24
C SER A 261 -1.53 7.24 -4.46
N VAL A 262 -0.19 7.05 -4.44
CA VAL A 262 0.57 6.34 -5.50
C VAL A 262 -0.02 4.96 -5.73
N HIS A 263 -0.08 4.14 -4.68
CA HIS A 263 -0.50 2.74 -4.83
C HIS A 263 -1.99 2.56 -5.18
N ASN A 264 -2.79 3.62 -5.20
CA ASN A 264 -4.20 3.57 -5.56
C ASN A 264 -4.52 4.40 -6.82
N GLY A 265 -3.50 4.80 -7.60
CA GLY A 265 -3.72 5.51 -8.87
C GLY A 265 -4.18 6.96 -8.72
N ARG A 266 -4.06 7.57 -7.54
CA ARG A 266 -4.43 8.98 -7.30
C ARG A 266 -3.23 9.88 -7.60
N GLN A 267 -2.91 9.99 -8.88
CA GLN A 267 -1.69 10.63 -9.38
C GLN A 267 -1.51 12.08 -8.89
N GLU A 268 -2.45 12.99 -9.17
CA GLU A 268 -2.34 14.41 -8.80
C GLU A 268 -2.13 14.62 -7.28
N GLU A 269 -2.80 13.81 -6.46
CA GLU A 269 -2.67 13.87 -5.00
C GLU A 269 -1.30 13.33 -4.55
N ALA A 270 -0.82 12.26 -5.17
CA ALA A 270 0.51 11.71 -4.92
C ALA A 270 1.61 12.72 -5.24
N GLU A 271 1.55 13.34 -6.42
CA GLU A 271 2.48 14.38 -6.85
C GLU A 271 2.47 15.59 -5.91
N SER A 272 1.28 16.05 -5.49
CA SER A 272 1.17 17.16 -4.54
C SER A 272 1.84 16.83 -3.20
N PHE A 273 1.73 15.60 -2.71
CA PHE A 273 2.43 15.18 -1.49
C PHE A 273 3.94 15.03 -1.69
N ALA A 274 4.36 14.54 -2.86
CA ALA A 274 5.76 14.40 -3.21
C ALA A 274 6.45 15.78 -3.27
N ARG A 275 5.89 16.75 -3.99
CA ARG A 275 6.38 18.15 -4.05
C ARG A 275 6.54 18.76 -2.66
N ALA A 276 5.49 18.67 -1.84
CA ALA A 276 5.52 19.22 -0.47
C ALA A 276 6.55 18.53 0.43
N THR A 277 6.82 17.25 0.21
CA THR A 277 7.85 16.49 0.94
C THR A 277 9.25 16.92 0.51
N VAL A 278 9.50 17.04 -0.80
CA VAL A 278 10.76 17.56 -1.36
C VAL A 278 11.05 18.95 -0.78
N ASP A 279 10.09 19.88 -0.87
CA ASP A 279 10.23 21.24 -0.32
C ASP A 279 10.59 21.26 1.17
N ALA A 280 9.92 20.42 1.97
CA ALA A 280 10.10 20.40 3.42
C ALA A 280 11.50 19.94 3.84
N PHE A 281 12.10 19.00 3.11
CA PHE A 281 13.41 18.45 3.43
C PHE A 281 14.56 19.20 2.74
N GLU A 282 14.34 19.78 1.55
CA GLU A 282 15.29 20.70 0.94
C GLU A 282 15.46 21.96 1.81
N ALA A 283 14.36 22.54 2.29
CA ALA A 283 14.40 23.67 3.21
C ALA A 283 15.08 23.34 4.55
N ALA A 284 15.15 22.06 4.92
CA ALA A 284 15.86 21.61 6.12
C ALA A 284 17.37 21.41 5.90
N GLY A 285 17.84 21.40 4.65
CA GLY A 285 19.26 21.33 4.31
C GLY A 285 19.94 20.04 4.76
N VAL A 286 19.28 18.89 4.61
CA VAL A 286 19.82 17.58 5.02
C VAL A 286 20.38 16.78 3.84
N ASP A 287 21.44 16.02 4.10
CA ASP A 287 22.11 15.19 3.09
C ASP A 287 21.49 13.80 2.94
N THR A 288 20.87 13.29 4.01
CA THR A 288 20.17 12.00 4.03
C THR A 288 18.80 12.17 4.67
N VAL A 289 17.78 11.54 4.10
CA VAL A 289 16.42 11.49 4.66
C VAL A 289 16.12 10.07 5.13
N VAL A 290 16.04 9.89 6.43
CA VAL A 290 15.73 8.60 7.06
C VAL A 290 14.23 8.41 7.20
N VAL A 291 13.76 7.25 6.74
CA VAL A 291 12.37 6.80 6.77
C VAL A 291 12.30 5.50 7.58
N ASN A 292 11.27 5.37 8.42
CA ASN A 292 11.09 4.23 9.32
C ASN A 292 9.71 3.59 9.13
N ALA A 293 9.20 3.63 7.91
CA ALA A 293 7.96 2.99 7.50
C ALA A 293 8.13 2.52 6.06
N ALA A 294 8.13 1.20 5.86
CA ALA A 294 8.47 0.57 4.58
C ALA A 294 7.74 1.18 3.37
N GLY A 295 6.42 1.39 3.47
CA GLY A 295 5.63 1.95 2.36
C GLY A 295 5.92 3.42 2.06
N CYS A 296 6.30 4.23 3.05
CA CYS A 296 6.77 5.59 2.75
C CYS A 296 8.17 5.55 2.11
N GLY A 297 9.04 4.65 2.56
CA GLY A 297 10.40 4.51 2.04
C GLY A 297 10.41 4.12 0.56
N SER A 298 9.58 3.15 0.16
CA SER A 298 9.46 2.75 -1.25
C SER A 298 8.99 3.90 -2.13
N SER A 299 7.86 4.54 -1.81
CA SER A 299 7.34 5.62 -2.64
C SER A 299 8.25 6.85 -2.69
N MET A 300 8.93 7.20 -1.60
CA MET A 300 9.86 8.35 -1.59
C MET A 300 11.11 8.09 -2.45
N LYS A 301 11.54 6.84 -2.59
CA LYS A 301 12.61 6.45 -3.53
C LYS A 301 12.17 6.50 -4.99
N GLU A 302 10.86 6.48 -5.24
CA GLU A 302 10.24 6.54 -6.58
C GLU A 302 9.80 7.95 -6.98
N TYR A 303 10.03 8.99 -6.17
CA TYR A 303 9.62 10.36 -6.53
C TYR A 303 10.20 10.85 -7.85
N ALA A 304 11.38 10.35 -8.25
CA ALA A 304 11.94 10.62 -9.57
C ALA A 304 10.99 10.23 -10.72
N ASP A 305 10.25 9.13 -10.56
CA ASP A 305 9.26 8.67 -11.54
C ASP A 305 7.92 9.38 -11.34
N VAL A 306 7.48 9.56 -10.08
CA VAL A 306 6.21 10.23 -9.75
C VAL A 306 6.18 11.69 -10.24
N LEU A 307 7.33 12.37 -10.24
CA LEU A 307 7.45 13.78 -10.65
C LEU A 307 8.26 13.94 -11.94
N ALA A 308 8.39 12.88 -12.76
CA ALA A 308 9.21 12.89 -13.97
C ALA A 308 8.80 13.98 -14.98
N ASP A 309 7.48 14.23 -15.11
CA ASP A 309 6.92 15.21 -16.06
C ASP A 309 6.79 16.61 -15.47
N ASP A 310 7.15 16.81 -14.21
CA ASP A 310 7.07 18.11 -13.55
C ASP A 310 8.37 18.90 -13.81
N PRO A 311 8.37 19.92 -14.68
CA PRO A 311 9.60 20.62 -15.07
C PRO A 311 10.27 21.35 -13.90
N ASP A 312 9.51 21.72 -12.87
CA ASP A 312 10.03 22.42 -11.69
C ASP A 312 10.57 21.45 -10.63
N TYR A 313 10.22 20.16 -10.72
CA TYR A 313 10.54 19.15 -9.70
C TYR A 313 11.29 17.93 -10.19
N ALA A 314 11.32 17.58 -11.48
CA ALA A 314 11.92 16.33 -11.96
C ALA A 314 13.36 16.11 -11.45
N ASP A 315 14.23 17.10 -11.64
CA ASP A 315 15.62 17.03 -11.16
C ASP A 315 15.72 17.05 -9.63
N ARG A 316 14.87 17.83 -8.96
CA ARG A 316 14.83 17.94 -7.50
C ARG A 316 14.35 16.65 -6.86
N ALA A 317 13.35 16.01 -7.43
CA ALA A 317 12.80 14.73 -7.02
C ALA A 317 13.82 13.61 -7.20
N LYS A 318 14.53 13.59 -8.34
CA LYS A 318 15.65 12.67 -8.56
C LYS A 318 16.76 12.84 -7.53
N ALA A 319 17.18 14.08 -7.27
CA ALA A 319 18.18 14.38 -6.25
C ALA A 319 17.68 14.01 -4.83
N PHE A 320 16.41 14.23 -4.54
CA PHE A 320 15.77 13.89 -3.28
C PHE A 320 15.71 12.37 -3.07
N SER A 321 15.19 11.61 -4.03
CA SER A 321 15.07 10.14 -3.94
C SER A 321 16.43 9.47 -3.71
N ALA A 322 17.51 9.99 -4.30
CA ALA A 322 18.86 9.50 -4.07
C ALA A 322 19.34 9.63 -2.61
N LYS A 323 18.76 10.56 -1.83
CA LYS A 323 19.06 10.81 -0.41
C LYS A 323 18.19 9.99 0.54
N VAL A 324 17.10 9.40 0.06
CA VAL A 324 16.15 8.67 0.90
C VAL A 324 16.77 7.34 1.32
N ARG A 325 16.75 7.08 2.63
CA ARG A 325 17.15 5.81 3.20
C ARG A 325 16.12 5.28 4.19
N ASP A 326 15.86 3.97 4.19
CA ASP A 326 15.25 3.30 5.34
C ASP A 326 16.19 3.40 6.54
N VAL A 327 15.62 3.43 7.74
CA VAL A 327 16.41 3.49 8.98
C VAL A 327 17.33 2.28 9.12
N SER A 328 16.88 1.09 8.70
CA SER A 328 17.66 -0.14 8.85
C SER A 328 18.83 -0.19 7.87
N GLU A 329 18.64 0.26 6.63
CA GLU A 329 19.75 0.34 5.67
C GLU A 329 20.75 1.42 6.09
N PHE A 330 20.28 2.59 6.51
CA PHE A 330 21.15 3.67 6.94
C PHE A 330 22.00 3.28 8.16
N LEU A 331 21.38 2.65 9.17
CA LEU A 331 22.10 2.21 10.36
C LEU A 331 23.13 1.11 10.05
N ALA A 332 22.80 0.18 9.15
CA ALA A 332 23.72 -0.87 8.73
C ALA A 332 24.91 -0.30 7.93
N GLU A 333 24.68 0.68 7.05
CA GLU A 333 25.73 1.39 6.31
C GLU A 333 26.61 2.24 7.22
N LEU A 334 25.99 2.94 8.19
CA LEU A 334 26.69 3.78 9.14
C LEU A 334 27.58 2.94 10.07
N GLY A 335 27.08 1.79 10.52
CA GLY A 335 27.73 0.94 11.51
C GLY A 335 27.48 1.40 12.94
N SER A 336 27.28 0.42 13.83
CA SER A 336 26.89 0.64 15.23
C SER A 336 28.06 1.11 16.11
N VAL A 337 27.80 2.15 16.91
CA VAL A 337 28.72 2.67 17.95
C VAL A 337 28.06 2.70 19.33
N ALA A 338 26.73 2.77 19.39
CA ALA A 338 26.02 2.71 20.66
C ALA A 338 26.09 1.28 21.25
N PRO A 339 26.46 1.12 22.54
CA PRO A 339 26.47 -0.19 23.18
C PRO A 339 25.12 -0.89 23.07
N ARG A 340 25.13 -2.19 22.73
CA ARG A 340 23.95 -3.05 22.75
C ARG A 340 23.90 -3.80 24.07
N HIS A 341 22.91 -3.51 24.92
CA HIS A 341 22.67 -4.30 26.11
C HIS A 341 21.90 -5.59 25.78
N PRO A 342 22.09 -6.68 26.54
CA PRO A 342 21.40 -7.93 26.27
C PRO A 342 19.88 -7.82 26.34
N LEU A 343 19.20 -8.51 25.43
CA LEU A 343 17.76 -8.74 25.44
C LEU A 343 17.50 -10.24 25.26
N GLU A 344 17.20 -10.94 26.34
CA GLU A 344 16.84 -12.36 26.31
C GLU A 344 15.43 -12.54 25.75
N VAL A 345 15.31 -12.71 24.43
CA VAL A 345 14.03 -12.87 23.74
C VAL A 345 14.19 -13.62 22.42
N THR A 346 13.21 -14.46 22.12
CA THR A 346 13.06 -15.03 20.77
C THR A 346 12.14 -14.16 19.92
N VAL A 347 12.64 -13.71 18.77
CA VAL A 347 11.95 -12.81 17.84
C VAL A 347 11.60 -13.54 16.54
N ALA A 348 10.35 -13.42 16.10
CA ALA A 348 9.94 -13.69 14.73
C ALA A 348 10.08 -12.40 13.91
N TYR A 349 10.85 -12.44 12.82
CA TYR A 349 11.00 -11.27 11.95
C TYR A 349 10.07 -11.34 10.75
N HIS A 350 9.19 -10.35 10.59
CA HIS A 350 8.31 -10.21 9.44
C HIS A 350 8.84 -9.17 8.45
N ASP A 351 9.26 -9.66 7.28
CA ASP A 351 9.60 -8.84 6.12
C ASP A 351 8.37 -8.07 5.64
N ALA A 352 8.38 -6.74 5.84
CA ALA A 352 7.42 -5.87 5.20
C ALA A 352 7.69 -5.86 3.69
N CYS A 353 6.66 -6.11 2.87
CA CYS A 353 6.82 -6.31 1.43
C CYS A 353 7.50 -5.13 0.72
N HIS A 354 7.15 -3.88 1.06
CA HIS A 354 7.79 -2.69 0.51
C HIS A 354 9.22 -2.45 1.00
N LEU A 355 9.62 -3.08 2.12
CA LEU A 355 11.02 -3.03 2.55
C LEU A 355 11.83 -4.09 1.78
N GLY A 356 11.35 -5.33 1.77
CA GLY A 356 12.08 -6.45 1.19
C GLY A 356 12.06 -6.52 -0.33
N HIS A 357 10.91 -6.28 -0.97
CA HIS A 357 10.75 -6.42 -2.42
C HIS A 357 10.95 -5.11 -3.17
N ALA A 358 10.27 -4.03 -2.75
CA ALA A 358 10.35 -2.75 -3.46
C ALA A 358 11.71 -2.05 -3.21
N GLN A 359 12.21 -2.08 -1.98
CA GLN A 359 13.49 -1.43 -1.65
C GLN A 359 14.70 -2.38 -1.66
N GLY A 360 14.50 -3.70 -1.67
CA GLY A 360 15.59 -4.67 -1.63
C GLY A 360 16.30 -4.80 -0.26
N ILE A 361 15.69 -4.29 0.81
CA ILE A 361 16.28 -4.23 2.15
C ILE A 361 15.80 -5.45 2.96
N ARG A 362 16.67 -6.43 3.16
CA ARG A 362 16.31 -7.71 3.83
C ARG A 362 17.31 -8.15 4.89
N SER A 363 18.60 -8.04 4.59
CA SER A 363 19.67 -8.47 5.49
C SER A 363 19.93 -7.44 6.59
N GLN A 364 19.73 -6.16 6.30
CA GLN A 364 20.07 -5.04 7.17
C GLN A 364 19.29 -5.05 8.50
N PRO A 365 17.94 -5.20 8.53
CA PRO A 365 17.21 -5.31 9.78
C PRO A 365 17.65 -6.51 10.63
N ARG A 366 17.91 -7.65 9.98
CA ARG A 366 18.38 -8.88 10.66
C ARG A 366 19.79 -8.71 11.22
N SER A 367 20.68 -8.05 10.48
CA SER A 367 22.04 -7.76 10.94
C SER A 367 22.01 -6.92 12.21
N LEU A 368 21.25 -5.82 12.20
CA LEU A 368 21.10 -4.93 13.36
C LEU A 368 20.52 -5.65 14.58
N LEU A 369 19.52 -6.53 14.39
CA LEU A 369 18.94 -7.30 15.48
C LEU A 369 19.92 -8.35 16.03
N ARG A 370 20.76 -8.97 15.20
CA ARG A 370 21.77 -9.96 15.64
C ARG A 370 22.93 -9.35 16.44
N GLU A 371 23.12 -8.04 16.38
CA GLU A 371 24.10 -7.33 17.22
C GLU A 371 23.67 -7.29 18.69
N ILE A 372 22.40 -7.55 18.99
CA ILE A 372 21.86 -7.52 20.36
C ILE A 372 22.16 -8.85 21.05
N PRO A 373 22.97 -8.88 22.13
CA PRO A 373 23.25 -10.11 22.86
C PRO A 373 21.97 -10.71 23.44
N GLY A 374 21.85 -12.05 23.46
CA GLY A 374 20.68 -12.76 24.00
C GLY A 374 19.47 -12.81 23.06
N LEU A 375 19.42 -11.98 22.01
CA LEU A 375 18.30 -11.97 21.06
C LEU A 375 18.46 -13.11 20.05
N GLN A 376 17.42 -13.93 19.90
CA GLN A 376 17.37 -15.01 18.92
C GLN A 376 16.36 -14.72 17.81
N LEU A 377 16.80 -14.72 16.55
CA LEU A 377 15.91 -14.54 15.41
C LEU A 377 15.39 -15.89 14.88
N ARG A 378 14.08 -15.97 14.63
CA ARG A 378 13.41 -17.06 13.92
C ARG A 378 12.75 -16.52 12.65
N GLU A 379 12.98 -17.22 11.56
CA GLU A 379 12.36 -16.92 10.27
C GLU A 379 10.92 -17.47 10.24
N ILE A 380 10.03 -16.73 9.60
CA ILE A 380 8.61 -17.09 9.47
C ILE A 380 8.43 -17.92 8.20
N ALA A 381 7.70 -19.03 8.28
CA ALA A 381 7.32 -19.80 7.10
C ALA A 381 6.53 -18.93 6.11
N GLU A 382 6.79 -19.08 4.81
CA GLU A 382 6.18 -18.27 3.75
C GLU A 382 6.36 -16.76 3.99
N ALA A 383 7.57 -16.34 4.38
CA ALA A 383 7.90 -14.95 4.68
C ALA A 383 7.43 -13.98 3.59
N GLU A 384 7.57 -14.36 2.31
CA GLU A 384 7.24 -13.57 1.13
C GLU A 384 5.74 -13.27 0.96
N VAL A 385 4.86 -14.08 1.55
CA VAL A 385 3.41 -13.87 1.42
C VAL A 385 3.01 -12.62 2.21
N CYS A 386 2.32 -11.69 1.55
CA CYS A 386 1.83 -10.44 2.14
C CYS A 386 0.94 -10.69 3.37
N CYS A 387 1.00 -9.80 4.36
CA CYS A 387 0.16 -9.87 5.56
C CYS A 387 -1.33 -9.54 5.30
N GLY A 388 -1.67 -8.98 4.14
CA GLY A 388 -3.03 -8.59 3.77
C GLY A 388 -3.39 -7.12 4.01
N SER A 389 -2.48 -6.29 4.55
CA SER A 389 -2.76 -4.88 4.82
C SER A 389 -2.84 -4.02 3.55
N ALA A 390 -1.73 -3.95 2.79
CA ALA A 390 -1.58 -3.21 1.55
C ALA A 390 -2.24 -1.80 1.55
N GLY A 391 -1.90 -1.00 2.55
CA GLY A 391 -2.41 0.36 2.71
C GLY A 391 -3.87 0.37 3.18
N ILE A 392 -4.80 0.35 2.23
CA ILE A 392 -6.26 0.34 2.48
C ILE A 392 -6.93 -0.92 1.96
N TRP A 393 -6.17 -1.84 1.38
CA TRP A 393 -6.71 -3.04 0.76
C TRP A 393 -7.46 -3.91 1.77
N ASN A 394 -6.99 -3.99 3.02
CA ASN A 394 -7.70 -4.67 4.11
C ASN A 394 -9.05 -4.06 4.50
N VAL A 395 -9.30 -2.79 4.18
CA VAL A 395 -10.60 -2.13 4.38
C VAL A 395 -11.50 -2.35 3.16
N LEU A 396 -10.92 -2.33 1.95
CA LEU A 396 -11.68 -2.51 0.72
C LEU A 396 -12.05 -3.98 0.46
N ASN A 397 -11.19 -4.91 0.88
CA ASN A 397 -11.28 -6.36 0.68
C ASN A 397 -11.11 -7.10 2.04
N PRO A 398 -12.04 -6.93 2.99
CA PRO A 398 -11.84 -7.36 4.38
C PRO A 398 -11.74 -8.88 4.55
N GLU A 399 -12.53 -9.66 3.82
CA GLU A 399 -12.51 -11.12 3.89
C GLU A 399 -11.18 -11.73 3.42
N PRO A 400 -10.69 -11.49 2.20
CA PRO A 400 -9.41 -12.06 1.77
C PRO A 400 -8.22 -11.47 2.54
N ALA A 401 -8.31 -10.23 3.05
CA ALA A 401 -7.30 -9.69 3.97
C ALA A 401 -7.24 -10.44 5.30
N ARG A 402 -8.41 -10.84 5.82
CA ARG A 402 -8.49 -11.68 7.02
C ARG A 402 -7.84 -13.04 6.77
N GLU A 403 -8.11 -13.67 5.63
CA GLU A 403 -7.52 -14.97 5.29
C GLU A 403 -5.98 -14.92 5.19
N LEU A 404 -5.44 -13.92 4.49
CA LEU A 404 -3.98 -13.69 4.41
C LEU A 404 -3.37 -13.39 5.79
N GLY A 405 -4.02 -12.52 6.56
CA GLY A 405 -3.59 -12.17 7.91
C GLY A 405 -3.59 -13.38 8.84
N ASP A 406 -4.62 -14.22 8.76
CA ASP A 406 -4.77 -15.41 9.59
C ASP A 406 -3.73 -16.48 9.21
N ARG A 407 -3.44 -16.66 7.92
CA ARG A 407 -2.35 -17.51 7.43
C ARG A 407 -0.99 -17.03 7.96
N LYS A 408 -0.72 -15.72 7.87
CA LYS A 408 0.52 -15.13 8.40
C LYS A 408 0.63 -15.32 9.92
N ALA A 409 -0.45 -15.09 10.66
CA ALA A 409 -0.49 -15.25 12.11
C ALA A 409 -0.20 -16.70 12.54
N ARG A 410 -0.74 -17.71 11.84
CA ARG A 410 -0.41 -19.13 12.09
C ARG A 410 1.07 -19.42 11.89
N ASN A 411 1.68 -18.92 10.82
CA ASN A 411 3.11 -19.12 10.56
C ASN A 411 3.97 -18.42 11.62
N ILE A 412 3.55 -17.24 12.10
CA ILE A 412 4.21 -16.54 13.20
C ILE A 412 4.11 -17.35 14.49
N ALA A 413 2.90 -17.81 14.86
CA ALA A 413 2.69 -18.64 16.05
C ALA A 413 3.54 -19.93 16.01
N GLY A 414 3.65 -20.55 14.82
CA GLY A 414 4.47 -21.73 14.58
C GLY A 414 5.97 -21.53 14.81
N THR A 415 6.46 -20.29 14.83
CA THR A 415 7.86 -20.01 15.20
C THR A 415 8.13 -20.23 16.68
N GLY A 416 7.13 -20.17 17.55
CA GLY A 416 7.30 -20.16 19.00
C GLY A 416 8.06 -18.94 19.54
N ALA A 417 8.11 -17.84 18.79
CA ALA A 417 8.70 -16.59 19.24
C ALA A 417 7.80 -15.85 20.24
N GLU A 418 8.43 -15.03 21.09
CA GLU A 418 7.77 -14.22 22.11
C GLU A 418 7.45 -12.81 21.61
N LEU A 419 8.16 -12.36 20.58
CA LEU A 419 8.04 -11.03 20.00
C LEU A 419 8.02 -11.11 18.47
N LEU A 420 7.03 -10.48 17.83
CA LEU A 420 7.04 -10.23 16.40
C LEU A 420 7.65 -8.85 16.14
N VAL A 421 8.62 -8.81 15.23
CA VAL A 421 9.29 -7.58 14.81
C VAL A 421 9.04 -7.32 13.32
N THR A 422 8.68 -6.08 12.97
CA THR A 422 8.56 -5.64 11.57
C THR A 422 8.93 -4.16 11.40
N ALA A 423 8.77 -3.62 10.19
CA ALA A 423 9.20 -2.27 9.81
C ALA A 423 8.08 -1.43 9.17
N ASN A 424 6.81 -1.81 9.37
CA ASN A 424 5.68 -1.14 8.73
C ASN A 424 4.42 -1.13 9.62
N PRO A 425 3.81 0.04 9.88
CA PRO A 425 2.65 0.15 10.76
C PRO A 425 1.43 -0.63 10.26
N GLY A 426 1.19 -0.68 8.94
CA GLY A 426 0.09 -1.46 8.37
C GLY A 426 0.23 -2.96 8.62
N CYS A 427 1.46 -3.48 8.57
CA CYS A 427 1.75 -4.88 8.91
C CYS A 427 1.49 -5.15 10.39
N LEU A 428 1.95 -4.26 11.30
CA LEU A 428 1.67 -4.37 12.73
C LEU A 428 0.17 -4.43 13.01
N MET A 429 -0.63 -3.51 12.45
CA MET A 429 -2.09 -3.48 12.65
C MET A 429 -2.76 -4.76 12.16
N GLN A 430 -2.44 -5.21 10.94
CA GLN A 430 -3.08 -6.37 10.32
C GLN A 430 -2.73 -7.67 11.04
N VAL A 431 -1.45 -7.86 11.36
CA VAL A 431 -0.97 -9.07 12.00
C VAL A 431 -1.41 -9.12 13.47
N SER A 432 -1.38 -7.99 14.21
CA SER A 432 -1.93 -7.88 15.57
C SER A 432 -3.38 -8.33 15.61
N SER A 433 -4.22 -7.74 14.75
CA SER A 433 -5.63 -8.08 14.67
C SER A 433 -5.85 -9.57 14.39
N SER A 434 -4.98 -10.19 13.59
CA SER A 434 -5.07 -11.62 13.24
C SER A 434 -4.60 -12.56 14.37
N LEU A 435 -3.54 -12.19 15.09
CA LEU A 435 -3.06 -12.92 16.27
C LEU A 435 -4.08 -12.85 17.41
N GLU A 436 -4.65 -11.67 17.67
CA GLU A 436 -5.68 -11.45 18.68
C GLU A 436 -6.93 -12.32 18.43
N ARG A 437 -7.41 -12.37 17.18
CA ARG A 437 -8.55 -13.23 16.80
C ARG A 437 -8.28 -14.71 17.02
N GLN A 438 -7.04 -15.16 16.85
CA GLN A 438 -6.63 -16.54 17.07
C GLN A 438 -6.26 -16.83 18.53
N GLY A 439 -6.36 -15.85 19.43
CA GLY A 439 -5.99 -15.99 20.84
C GLY A 439 -4.49 -16.23 21.06
N THR A 440 -3.64 -15.86 20.09
CA THR A 440 -2.18 -15.98 20.21
C THR A 440 -1.61 -14.77 20.94
N ARG A 441 -0.90 -15.03 22.03
CA ARG A 441 -0.21 -14.03 22.82
C ARG A 441 1.24 -13.90 22.36
N ILE A 442 1.56 -12.79 21.70
CA ILE A 442 2.92 -12.45 21.28
C ILE A 442 3.08 -10.94 21.34
N GLY A 443 4.26 -10.47 21.79
CA GLY A 443 4.58 -9.05 21.75
C GLY A 443 4.70 -8.56 20.30
N LEU A 444 4.55 -7.25 20.10
CA LEU A 444 4.64 -6.62 18.79
C LEU A 444 5.54 -5.39 18.88
N ALA A 445 6.60 -5.33 18.09
CA ALA A 445 7.50 -4.18 18.08
C ALA A 445 7.92 -3.79 16.67
N HIS A 446 8.20 -2.50 16.50
CA HIS A 446 8.98 -2.04 15.36
C HIS A 446 10.46 -2.39 15.57
N THR A 447 11.18 -2.67 14.48
CA THR A 447 12.62 -2.99 14.50
C THR A 447 13.43 -1.98 15.33
N ILE A 448 13.14 -0.69 15.14
CA ILE A 448 13.82 0.41 15.84
C ILE A 448 13.52 0.48 17.34
N GLU A 449 12.36 -0.01 17.79
CA GLU A 449 12.01 -0.01 19.22
C GLU A 449 12.82 -1.09 19.95
N VAL A 450 13.07 -2.23 19.30
CA VAL A 450 13.94 -3.28 19.84
C VAL A 450 15.38 -2.78 19.97
N ILE A 451 15.88 -2.08 18.95
CA ILE A 451 17.21 -1.45 18.98
C ILE A 451 17.27 -0.39 20.09
N ASP A 452 16.26 0.49 20.22
CA ASP A 452 16.19 1.50 21.29
C ASP A 452 16.19 0.85 22.68
N ALA A 453 15.42 -0.23 22.88
CA ALA A 453 15.37 -0.94 24.15
C ALA A 453 16.74 -1.55 24.50
N SER A 454 17.44 -2.15 23.53
CA SER A 454 18.79 -2.68 23.75
C SER A 454 19.80 -1.58 24.05
N ILE A 455 19.78 -0.44 23.35
CA ILE A 455 20.68 0.70 23.64
C ILE A 455 20.48 1.22 25.07
N ARG A 456 19.23 1.19 25.55
CA ARG A 456 18.85 1.77 26.84
C ARG A 456 18.85 0.76 27.99
N GLY A 457 19.13 -0.51 27.73
CA GLY A 457 19.08 -1.57 28.74
C GLY A 457 17.68 -1.77 29.32
N LEU A 458 16.63 -1.57 28.52
CA LEU A 458 15.26 -1.79 28.94
C LEU A 458 14.88 -3.27 28.83
N PRO A 459 14.01 -3.79 29.74
CA PRO A 459 13.56 -5.16 29.63
C PRO A 459 12.59 -5.35 28.45
N VAL A 460 12.49 -6.59 27.96
CA VAL A 460 11.60 -7.00 26.85
C VAL A 460 10.13 -6.66 27.13
N THR A 461 9.72 -6.58 28.40
CA THR A 461 8.36 -6.18 28.82
C THR A 461 7.99 -4.75 28.43
N THR A 462 8.97 -3.93 28.01
CA THR A 462 8.72 -2.58 27.46
C THR A 462 8.40 -2.58 25.96
N LEU A 463 8.61 -3.71 25.27
CA LEU A 463 8.41 -3.84 23.83
C LEU A 463 6.99 -4.35 23.52
N GLY A 464 6.14 -3.40 23.15
CA GLY A 464 4.77 -3.65 22.69
C GLY A 464 3.81 -4.13 23.79
N PRO A 465 2.49 -3.99 23.58
CA PRO A 465 1.51 -4.67 24.41
C PRO A 465 1.69 -6.19 24.27
N GLN A 466 1.95 -6.87 25.40
CA GLN A 466 1.81 -8.32 25.49
C GLN A 466 0.30 -8.61 25.62
N HIS A 467 -0.34 -8.93 24.50
CA HIS A 467 -1.76 -9.33 24.48
C HIS A 467 -1.96 -10.70 25.12
#